data_AF-A0A3B0RL63-F1
#
_entry.id   AF-A0A3B0RL63-F1
#
_cell.length_a   1.000
_cell.length_b   1.000
_cell.length_c   1.000
_cell.angle_alpha   90.00
_cell.angle_beta   90.00
_cell.angle_gamma   90.00
#
_symmetry.space_group_name_H-M   'P 1'
#
loop_
_entity.id
_entity.type
_entity.pdbx_description
1 polymer ?
#
loop_
_entity_poly.entity_id
_entity_poly.type
_entity_poly.pdbx_seq_one_letter_code
_entity_poly.pdbx_strand_id
1 'polypeptide(L)'
;MLKIASSSLGLKKAVNKEPYQTEGNRVTDQASQDLTDNAIFPFQVGETAVRGHVVRLSGVVDDILQAHQFPDPVSRLVGEAASLVAMMGAALKFDGKLIFQAQGDGPVSMLVADYAAGGALRATASLRDGDIAQTGMALLGKGHIVMTIDQGADMERYQGVTPIEGASLAEAAVAYFNQSEQIPTVIRLAVGRVSAPGEPDRWRAGGIMAQFVPGEGGTRERGEEILKSDDDRDVWARVAAFVGSTKDDELLDPAISAETLLYRRGH
;
A
#
# COMPACT_ATOMS: atom_id res chain seq x y z
N MET A 1 -14.03 0.81 13.69
CA MET A 1 -14.18 1.59 12.44
C MET A 1 -13.20 2.75 12.54
N LEU A 2 -11.95 2.54 12.10
CA LEU A 2 -10.88 3.53 12.16
C LEU A 2 -10.90 4.37 10.87
N LYS A 3 -10.81 5.70 10.99
CA LYS A 3 -10.71 6.64 9.86
C LYS A 3 -9.23 7.01 9.67
N ILE A 4 -8.66 6.73 8.50
CA ILE A 4 -7.30 7.17 8.13
C ILE A 4 -7.41 8.60 7.55
N ALA A 5 -6.64 9.54 8.07
CA ALA A 5 -6.69 10.94 7.64
C ALA A 5 -5.95 11.14 6.30
N SER A 6 -6.65 11.64 5.28
CA SER A 6 -6.05 12.16 4.05
C SER A 6 -5.63 13.61 4.29
N SER A 7 -4.35 13.86 4.55
CA SER A 7 -3.84 15.22 4.72
C SER A 7 -3.39 15.79 3.37
N SER A 8 -4.18 16.72 2.83
CA SER A 8 -3.73 17.69 1.84
C SER A 8 -3.33 18.97 2.58
N LEU A 9 -2.05 19.36 2.54
CA LEU A 9 -1.65 20.68 3.05
C LEU A 9 -0.63 21.33 2.12
N GLY A 10 -1.10 22.38 1.45
CA GLY A 10 -0.27 23.27 0.63
C GLY A 10 0.63 24.16 1.49
N LEU A 11 1.89 24.26 1.09
CA LEU A 11 2.86 25.18 1.69
C LEU A 11 2.48 26.64 1.43
N LYS A 12 2.34 27.43 2.50
CA LYS A 12 2.63 28.87 2.48
C LYS A 12 3.47 29.26 3.70
N LYS A 13 4.61 29.91 3.42
CA LYS A 13 5.58 30.50 4.36
C LYS A 13 4.93 31.51 5.32
N ALA A 14 5.37 31.51 6.58
CA ALA A 14 5.42 32.71 7.41
C ALA A 14 6.62 32.62 8.39
N VAL A 15 7.18 33.80 8.66
CA VAL A 15 8.49 34.08 9.28
C VAL A 15 8.37 34.19 10.82
N ASN A 16 9.42 33.75 11.52
CA ASN A 16 9.89 33.99 12.90
C ASN A 16 9.08 34.87 13.88
N LYS A 17 8.93 34.39 15.13
CA LYS A 17 9.50 34.96 16.39
C LYS A 17 9.22 34.09 17.65
N GLU A 18 10.30 33.56 18.24
CA GLU A 18 10.70 33.30 19.66
C GLU A 18 9.71 32.93 20.81
N PRO A 19 10.20 32.30 21.92
CA PRO A 19 9.67 31.03 22.42
C PRO A 19 8.79 31.17 23.68
N TYR A 20 7.94 30.17 23.91
CA TYR A 20 7.36 29.90 25.22
C TYR A 20 7.87 28.56 25.73
N GLN A 21 8.63 28.57 26.83
CA GLN A 21 8.83 27.38 27.64
C GLN A 21 7.60 27.20 28.53
N THR A 22 7.05 25.98 28.56
CA THR A 22 6.48 25.40 29.79
C THR A 22 6.48 23.88 29.67
N GLU A 23 7.03 23.25 30.71
CA GLU A 23 7.03 21.82 30.97
C GLU A 23 5.60 21.25 31.05
N GLY A 24 5.48 19.95 30.72
CA GLY A 24 4.35 19.12 31.13
C GLY A 24 3.35 18.82 30.01
N ASN A 25 3.54 17.70 29.30
CA ASN A 25 2.59 16.57 29.27
C ASN A 25 3.06 15.56 28.18
N ARG A 26 3.61 14.39 28.56
CA ARG A 26 4.09 13.36 27.62
C ARG A 26 2.97 12.49 27.00
N VAL A 27 1.70 12.86 27.20
CA VAL A 27 0.56 12.05 26.75
C VAL A 27 0.09 12.43 25.33
N THR A 28 0.50 13.59 24.80
CA THR A 28 0.04 14.04 23.47
C THR A 28 0.90 13.55 22.31
N ASP A 29 2.17 13.18 22.53
CA ASP A 29 3.13 12.91 21.44
C ASP A 29 2.95 11.52 20.81
N GLN A 30 2.64 10.49 21.61
CA GLN A 30 2.42 9.12 21.12
C GLN A 30 1.14 8.99 20.28
N ALA A 31 0.04 9.62 20.70
CA ALA A 31 -1.21 9.60 19.92
C ALA A 31 -1.09 10.38 18.61
N SER A 32 -0.28 11.45 18.57
CA SER A 32 0.05 12.14 17.33
C SER A 32 1.01 11.34 16.45
N GLN A 33 2.00 10.65 17.01
CA GLN A 33 2.90 9.76 16.26
C GLN A 33 2.14 8.58 15.62
N ASP A 34 1.24 7.94 16.36
CA ASP A 34 0.38 6.85 15.86
C ASP A 34 -0.58 7.30 14.75
N LEU A 35 -1.06 8.55 14.80
CA LEU A 35 -1.88 9.14 13.73
C LEU A 35 -1.05 9.58 12.53
N THR A 36 0.20 10.02 12.72
CA THR A 36 1.11 10.36 11.59
C THR A 36 1.66 9.15 10.86
N ASP A 37 1.60 7.96 11.47
CA ASP A 37 2.17 6.73 10.91
C ASP A 37 1.13 5.72 10.40
N ASN A 38 -0.14 6.11 10.40
CA ASN A 38 -1.18 5.52 9.57
C ASN A 38 -1.51 6.50 8.44
N ALA A 39 -0.72 6.46 7.36
CA ALA A 39 -0.77 7.48 6.33
C ALA A 39 -0.48 6.93 4.94
N ILE A 40 -1.06 7.60 3.95
CA ILE A 40 -0.84 7.33 2.53
C ILE A 40 -0.31 8.61 1.90
N PHE A 41 0.92 8.56 1.40
CA PHE A 41 1.64 9.69 0.82
C PHE A 41 1.71 9.53 -0.69
N PRO A 42 0.94 10.31 -1.47
CA PRO A 42 1.10 10.35 -2.91
C PRO A 42 2.40 11.05 -3.29
N PHE A 43 3.05 10.58 -4.36
CA PHE A 43 4.19 11.24 -4.96
C PHE A 43 4.12 11.22 -6.48
N GLN A 44 4.84 12.14 -7.11
CA GLN A 44 4.96 12.23 -8.56
C GLN A 44 6.41 12.49 -8.94
N VAL A 45 6.89 11.85 -10.00
CA VAL A 45 8.24 12.03 -10.55
C VAL A 45 8.15 12.46 -12.01
N GLY A 46 8.95 13.46 -12.38
CA GLY A 46 8.92 14.09 -13.70
C GLY A 46 7.73 15.03 -13.91
N GLU A 47 7.60 15.59 -15.12
CA GLU A 47 6.50 16.48 -15.52
C GLU A 47 5.14 15.75 -15.69
N THR A 48 4.89 14.67 -14.93
CA THR A 48 3.68 13.82 -14.80
C THR A 48 3.84 12.34 -15.18
N ALA A 49 5.00 11.92 -15.70
CA ALA A 49 5.22 10.58 -16.23
C ALA A 49 4.96 9.43 -15.22
N VAL A 50 5.28 9.62 -13.93
CA VAL A 50 5.14 8.57 -12.92
C VAL A 50 4.42 9.09 -11.69
N ARG A 51 3.38 8.36 -11.26
CA ARG A 51 2.63 8.62 -10.03
C ARG A 51 2.78 7.41 -9.10
N GLY A 52 2.82 7.66 -7.80
CA GLY A 52 2.97 6.60 -6.83
C GLY A 52 2.41 6.95 -5.47
N HIS A 53 2.39 5.95 -4.61
CA HIS A 53 1.95 6.07 -3.22
C HIS A 53 2.91 5.32 -2.32
N VAL A 54 3.20 5.90 -1.16
CA VAL A 54 3.80 5.21 -0.02
C VAL A 54 2.70 5.04 1.02
N VAL A 55 2.47 3.82 1.50
CA VAL A 55 1.58 3.56 2.63
C VAL A 55 2.40 3.18 3.85
N ARG A 56 1.97 3.67 5.00
CA ARG A 56 2.39 3.21 6.32
C ARG A 56 1.15 2.92 7.15
N LEU A 57 1.09 1.72 7.69
CA LEU A 57 0.05 1.25 8.59
C LEU A 57 0.73 0.77 9.87
N SER A 58 0.53 1.51 10.95
CA SER A 58 0.95 1.17 12.31
C SER A 58 -0.27 0.63 13.07
N GLY A 59 -0.85 1.43 13.97
CA GLY A 59 -2.00 1.01 14.79
C GLY A 59 -3.16 0.37 14.02
N VAL A 60 -3.47 0.81 12.79
CA VAL A 60 -4.57 0.21 12.00
C VAL A 60 -4.32 -1.26 11.68
N VAL A 61 -3.09 -1.61 11.27
CA VAL A 61 -2.79 -3.01 10.92
C VAL A 61 -2.62 -3.86 12.16
N ASP A 62 -2.07 -3.28 13.24
CA ASP A 62 -1.98 -3.93 14.55
C ASP A 62 -3.36 -4.32 15.07
N ASP A 63 -4.32 -3.39 15.03
CA ASP A 63 -5.72 -3.63 15.42
C ASP A 63 -6.38 -4.74 14.59
N ILE A 64 -6.19 -4.71 13.25
CA ILE A 64 -6.72 -5.73 12.34
C ILE A 64 -6.17 -7.11 12.69
N LEU A 65 -4.85 -7.23 12.87
CA LEU A 65 -4.19 -8.52 13.09
C LEU A 65 -4.43 -9.07 14.49
N GLN A 66 -4.44 -8.21 15.51
CA GLN A 66 -4.73 -8.60 16.89
C GLN A 66 -6.16 -9.11 17.09
N ALA A 67 -7.13 -8.55 16.35
CA ALA A 67 -8.52 -9.00 16.41
C ALA A 67 -8.70 -10.46 15.93
N HIS A 68 -7.81 -10.95 15.07
CA HIS A 68 -7.91 -12.28 14.47
C HIS A 68 -6.92 -13.31 15.05
N GLN A 69 -5.79 -12.86 15.62
CA GLN A 69 -4.75 -13.71 16.21
C GLN A 69 -4.23 -14.81 15.26
N PHE A 70 -4.03 -14.46 13.98
CA PHE A 70 -3.52 -15.40 13.01
C PHE A 70 -2.05 -15.81 13.30
N PRO A 71 -1.61 -17.01 12.88
CA PRO A 71 -0.20 -17.36 12.86
C PRO A 71 0.63 -16.34 12.08
N ASP A 72 1.88 -16.12 12.46
CA ASP A 72 2.74 -15.07 11.89
C ASP A 72 2.80 -15.05 10.35
N PRO A 73 2.94 -16.19 9.63
CA PRO A 73 2.93 -16.19 8.16
C PRO A 73 1.63 -15.66 7.56
N VAL A 74 0.49 -15.98 8.18
CA VAL A 74 -0.84 -15.52 7.77
C VAL A 74 -1.03 -14.04 8.12
N SER A 75 -0.56 -13.61 9.30
CA SER A 75 -0.60 -12.21 9.71
C SER A 75 0.16 -11.30 8.74
N ARG A 76 1.33 -11.75 8.26
CA ARG A 76 2.09 -11.05 7.22
C ARG A 76 1.28 -10.93 5.92
N LEU A 77 0.72 -12.02 5.44
CA LEU A 77 -0.08 -12.02 4.20
C LEU A 77 -1.33 -11.12 4.30
N VAL A 78 -2.01 -11.10 5.44
CA VAL A 78 -3.16 -10.21 5.69
C VAL A 78 -2.72 -8.74 5.75
N GLY A 79 -1.59 -8.44 6.40
CA GLY A 79 -1.03 -7.10 6.42
C GLY A 79 -0.60 -6.60 5.04
N GLU A 80 -0.03 -7.48 4.20
CA GLU A 80 0.34 -7.16 2.82
C GLU A 80 -0.90 -6.79 2.01
N ALA A 81 -1.98 -7.56 2.15
CA ALA A 81 -3.25 -7.28 1.47
C ALA A 81 -3.87 -5.96 1.93
N ALA A 82 -3.82 -5.65 3.23
CA ALA A 82 -4.28 -4.39 3.79
C ALA A 82 -3.49 -3.19 3.20
N SER A 83 -2.16 -3.27 3.16
CA SER A 83 -1.30 -2.25 2.55
C SER A 83 -1.57 -2.07 1.06
N LEU A 84 -1.75 -3.18 0.34
CA LEU A 84 -2.03 -3.16 -1.10
C LEU A 84 -3.32 -2.41 -1.40
N VAL A 85 -4.44 -2.78 -0.76
CA VAL A 85 -5.73 -2.13 -1.03
C VAL A 85 -5.76 -0.69 -0.52
N ALA A 86 -5.02 -0.35 0.52
CA ALA A 86 -4.87 1.03 0.97
C ALA A 86 -4.17 1.89 -0.11
N MET A 87 -3.03 1.44 -0.65
CA MET A 87 -2.31 2.16 -1.71
C MET A 87 -3.14 2.31 -2.98
N MET A 88 -3.77 1.21 -3.43
CA MET A 88 -4.56 1.21 -4.65
C MET A 88 -5.87 2.00 -4.48
N GLY A 89 -6.53 1.84 -3.33
CA GLY A 89 -7.80 2.50 -3.03
C GLY A 89 -7.66 4.02 -2.90
N ALA A 90 -6.55 4.51 -2.35
CA ALA A 90 -6.26 5.94 -2.30
C ALA A 90 -5.96 6.57 -3.67
N ALA A 91 -5.56 5.76 -4.66
CA ALA A 91 -5.36 6.22 -6.03
C ALA A 91 -6.68 6.43 -6.80
N LEU A 92 -7.81 5.91 -6.27
CA LEU A 92 -9.12 6.05 -6.90
C LEU A 92 -9.66 7.47 -6.71
N LYS A 93 -10.13 8.09 -7.82
CA LYS A 93 -10.62 9.48 -7.84
C LYS A 93 -12.09 9.64 -7.43
N PHE A 94 -12.77 8.57 -7.03
CA PHE A 94 -14.21 8.55 -6.74
C PHE A 94 -14.50 8.01 -5.33
N ASP A 95 -15.69 8.33 -4.82
CA ASP A 95 -16.18 7.88 -3.52
C ASP A 95 -16.68 6.43 -3.61
N GLY A 96 -15.73 5.49 -3.69
CA GLY A 96 -16.01 4.09 -3.95
C GLY A 96 -15.25 3.14 -3.03
N LYS A 97 -15.29 1.86 -3.38
CA LYS A 97 -14.69 0.76 -2.64
C LYS A 97 -13.82 -0.09 -3.57
N LEU A 98 -12.58 -0.32 -3.16
CA LEU A 98 -11.70 -1.32 -3.72
C LEU A 98 -11.76 -2.58 -2.86
N ILE A 99 -11.95 -3.74 -3.49
CA ILE A 99 -11.93 -5.04 -2.83
C ILE A 99 -10.92 -5.92 -3.52
N PHE A 100 -9.94 -6.39 -2.77
CA PHE A 100 -9.05 -7.49 -3.14
C PHE A 100 -9.58 -8.77 -2.51
N GLN A 101 -9.68 -9.82 -3.31
CA GLN A 101 -10.03 -11.15 -2.85
C GLN A 101 -9.14 -12.18 -3.53
N ALA A 102 -8.52 -13.06 -2.77
CA ALA A 102 -7.85 -14.25 -3.29
C ALA A 102 -8.55 -15.50 -2.74
N GLN A 103 -8.78 -16.48 -3.60
CA GLN A 103 -9.32 -17.79 -3.23
C GLN A 103 -8.45 -18.88 -3.81
N GLY A 104 -8.09 -19.85 -2.98
CA GLY A 104 -7.24 -20.95 -3.40
C GLY A 104 -7.43 -22.25 -2.60
N ASP A 105 -6.63 -23.24 -2.98
CA ASP A 105 -6.62 -24.59 -2.41
C ASP A 105 -5.60 -24.78 -1.27
N GLY A 106 -4.84 -23.74 -0.92
CA GLY A 106 -3.88 -23.76 0.19
C GLY A 106 -4.51 -23.66 1.59
N PRO A 107 -3.67 -23.65 2.65
CA PRO A 107 -4.10 -23.48 4.04
C PRO A 107 -4.83 -22.16 4.30
N VAL A 108 -4.50 -21.10 3.55
CA VAL A 108 -5.31 -19.88 3.46
C VAL A 108 -6.28 -20.07 2.30
N SER A 109 -7.51 -20.47 2.62
CA SER A 109 -8.55 -20.72 1.62
C SER A 109 -9.10 -19.47 0.97
N MET A 110 -9.09 -18.37 1.71
CA MET A 110 -9.59 -17.08 1.27
C MET A 110 -8.84 -15.97 1.99
N LEU A 111 -8.48 -14.93 1.24
CA LEU A 111 -7.90 -13.69 1.74
C LEU A 111 -8.72 -12.54 1.17
N VAL A 112 -9.23 -11.66 2.02
CA VAL A 112 -10.02 -10.50 1.60
C VAL A 112 -9.44 -9.26 2.25
N ALA A 113 -9.25 -8.21 1.47
CA ALA A 113 -8.97 -6.88 1.97
C ALA A 113 -9.82 -5.86 1.20
N ASP A 114 -10.32 -4.84 1.89
CA ASP A 114 -11.06 -3.77 1.26
C ASP A 114 -10.71 -2.41 1.82
N TYR A 115 -10.68 -1.44 0.91
CA TYR A 115 -10.53 -0.03 1.21
C TYR A 115 -11.74 0.72 0.65
N ALA A 116 -12.43 1.46 1.51
CA ALA A 116 -13.47 2.38 1.09
C ALA A 116 -13.00 3.83 1.23
N ALA A 117 -13.52 4.69 0.37
CA ALA A 117 -13.33 6.13 0.45
C ALA A 117 -13.65 6.66 1.85
N GLY A 118 -12.86 7.65 2.27
CA GLY A 118 -12.81 8.10 3.68
C GLY A 118 -11.86 7.29 4.58
N GLY A 119 -11.07 6.36 4.01
CA GLY A 119 -9.97 5.70 4.71
C GLY A 119 -10.37 4.48 5.52
N ALA A 120 -11.54 3.89 5.25
CA ALA A 120 -11.99 2.70 5.97
C ALA A 120 -11.31 1.45 5.38
N LEU A 121 -10.46 0.81 6.19
CA LEU A 121 -9.67 -0.35 5.81
C LEU A 121 -10.09 -1.59 6.59
N ARG A 122 -10.19 -2.73 5.91
CA ARG A 122 -10.44 -4.06 6.50
C ARG A 122 -9.60 -5.11 5.79
N ALA A 123 -9.14 -6.11 6.53
CA ALA A 123 -8.53 -7.30 5.94
C ALA A 123 -8.76 -8.52 6.83
N THR A 124 -8.94 -9.69 6.22
CA THR A 124 -9.19 -10.95 6.92
C THR A 124 -8.81 -12.15 6.06
N ALA A 125 -8.64 -13.31 6.69
CA ALA A 125 -8.35 -14.57 6.03
C ALA A 125 -9.20 -15.70 6.62
N SER A 126 -9.52 -16.69 5.79
CA SER A 126 -10.15 -17.95 6.22
C SER A 126 -9.15 -19.09 6.09
N LEU A 127 -8.96 -19.83 7.19
CA LEU A 127 -8.00 -20.92 7.27
C LEU A 127 -8.68 -22.28 7.12
N ARG A 128 -7.94 -23.24 6.57
CA ARG A 128 -8.22 -24.67 6.58
C ARG A 128 -7.07 -25.41 7.24
N ASP A 129 -7.30 -26.67 7.61
CA ASP A 129 -6.22 -27.55 8.04
C ASP A 129 -5.18 -27.67 6.92
N GLY A 130 -3.91 -27.48 7.26
CA GLY A 130 -2.82 -27.50 6.31
C GLY A 130 -1.51 -26.99 6.88
N ASP A 131 -0.45 -27.07 6.07
CA ASP A 131 0.88 -26.64 6.47
C ASP A 131 1.05 -25.12 6.36
N ILE A 132 1.07 -24.46 7.53
CA ILE A 132 1.32 -23.03 7.67
C ILE A 132 2.82 -22.67 7.81
N ALA A 133 3.74 -23.61 7.61
CA ALA A 133 5.17 -23.32 7.51
C ALA A 133 5.53 -22.58 6.21
N GLN A 134 4.63 -22.61 5.22
CA GLN A 134 4.75 -21.84 3.99
C GLN A 134 4.58 -20.33 4.25
N THR A 135 5.03 -19.50 3.31
CA THR A 135 4.93 -18.03 3.40
C THR A 135 4.44 -17.44 2.09
N GLY A 136 3.97 -16.19 2.14
CA GLY A 136 3.54 -15.44 0.94
C GLY A 136 2.42 -16.15 0.18
N MET A 137 2.52 -16.15 -1.15
CA MET A 137 1.48 -16.71 -2.03
C MET A 137 1.32 -18.24 -1.91
N ALA A 138 2.35 -18.95 -1.43
CA ALA A 138 2.29 -20.41 -1.26
C ALA A 138 1.23 -20.83 -0.22
N LEU A 139 0.89 -19.94 0.73
CA LEU A 139 -0.20 -20.15 1.69
C LEU A 139 -1.58 -20.20 1.02
N LEU A 140 -1.76 -19.52 -0.12
CA LEU A 140 -3.01 -19.54 -0.88
C LEU A 140 -3.09 -20.76 -1.81
N GLY A 141 -1.96 -21.35 -2.17
CA GLY A 141 -1.88 -22.43 -3.14
C GLY A 141 -2.24 -21.96 -4.55
N LYS A 142 -2.95 -22.80 -5.31
CA LYS A 142 -3.48 -22.47 -6.63
C LYS A 142 -4.88 -21.92 -6.51
N GLY A 143 -5.20 -20.97 -7.38
CA GLY A 143 -6.52 -20.36 -7.42
C GLY A 143 -6.51 -19.07 -8.21
N HIS A 144 -7.30 -18.09 -7.76
CA HIS A 144 -7.49 -16.84 -8.47
C HIS A 144 -7.58 -15.66 -7.51
N ILE A 145 -7.19 -14.50 -8.03
CA ILE A 145 -7.34 -13.18 -7.43
C ILE A 145 -8.45 -12.46 -8.20
N VAL A 146 -9.33 -11.83 -7.45
CA VAL A 146 -10.37 -10.94 -7.94
C VAL A 146 -10.11 -9.56 -7.35
N MET A 147 -9.93 -8.56 -8.21
CA MET A 147 -9.96 -7.16 -7.81
C MET A 147 -11.25 -6.53 -8.29
N THR A 148 -11.97 -5.92 -7.37
CA THR A 148 -13.27 -5.29 -7.61
C THR A 148 -13.20 -3.82 -7.28
N ILE A 149 -13.61 -2.99 -8.24
CA ILE A 149 -13.81 -1.55 -8.06
C ILE A 149 -15.30 -1.28 -8.10
N ASP A 150 -15.85 -0.83 -6.99
CA ASP A 150 -17.24 -0.44 -6.82
C ASP A 150 -17.30 1.09 -6.66
N GLN A 151 -17.93 1.79 -7.61
CA GLN A 151 -18.00 3.27 -7.61
C GLN A 151 -19.34 3.80 -7.08
N GLY A 152 -20.13 2.95 -6.42
CA GLY A 152 -21.47 3.29 -5.92
C GLY A 152 -22.61 2.79 -6.81
N ALA A 153 -23.84 3.08 -6.40
CA ALA A 153 -25.05 2.47 -6.95
C ALA A 153 -25.34 2.82 -8.42
N ASP A 154 -24.82 3.96 -8.89
CA ASP A 154 -25.11 4.49 -10.23
C ASP A 154 -24.07 4.08 -11.29
N MET A 155 -23.08 3.28 -10.92
CA MET A 155 -21.98 2.87 -11.79
C MET A 155 -21.84 1.34 -11.80
N GLU A 156 -21.49 0.79 -12.96
CA GLU A 156 -21.19 -0.64 -13.04
C GLU A 156 -19.90 -0.95 -12.28
N ARG A 157 -19.95 -2.04 -11.51
CA ARG A 157 -18.81 -2.58 -10.80
C ARG A 157 -17.82 -3.18 -11.78
N TYR A 158 -16.57 -2.73 -11.72
CA TYR A 158 -15.49 -3.31 -12.51
C TYR A 158 -14.84 -4.46 -11.73
N GLN A 159 -14.63 -5.60 -12.37
CA GLN A 159 -13.97 -6.75 -11.79
C GLN A 159 -12.94 -7.33 -12.75
N GLY A 160 -11.70 -7.44 -12.30
CA GLY A 160 -10.66 -8.19 -13.01
C GLY A 160 -10.29 -9.45 -12.23
N VAL A 161 -10.07 -10.54 -12.96
CA VAL A 161 -9.72 -11.85 -12.41
C VAL A 161 -8.41 -12.33 -13.02
N THR A 162 -7.47 -12.74 -12.18
CA THR A 162 -6.17 -13.32 -12.61
C THR A 162 -5.91 -14.59 -11.82
N PRO A 163 -5.21 -15.60 -12.37
CA PRO A 163 -4.70 -16.70 -11.55
C PRO A 163 -3.78 -16.19 -10.43
N ILE A 164 -3.69 -16.95 -9.34
CA ILE A 164 -2.64 -16.77 -8.33
C ILE A 164 -1.31 -17.18 -8.97
N GLU A 165 -0.47 -16.19 -9.22
CA GLU A 165 0.86 -16.34 -9.81
C GLU A 165 1.86 -15.41 -9.11
N GLY A 166 3.15 -15.76 -9.17
CA GLY A 166 4.22 -15.05 -8.47
C GLY A 166 4.50 -15.61 -7.08
N ALA A 167 5.64 -15.21 -6.51
CA ALA A 167 6.09 -15.63 -5.19
C ALA A 167 5.49 -14.77 -4.06
N SER A 168 5.08 -13.54 -4.37
CA SER A 168 4.58 -12.55 -3.40
C SER A 168 3.28 -11.88 -3.86
N LEU A 169 2.55 -11.29 -2.92
CA LEU A 169 1.33 -10.55 -3.23
C LEU A 169 1.60 -9.33 -4.13
N ALA A 170 2.77 -8.71 -3.96
CA ALA A 170 3.22 -7.61 -4.81
C ALA A 170 3.42 -8.05 -6.27
N GLU A 171 4.05 -9.21 -6.50
CA GLU A 171 4.21 -9.78 -7.84
C GLU A 171 2.86 -10.12 -8.49
N ALA A 172 1.94 -10.72 -7.72
CA ALA A 172 0.60 -11.04 -8.21
C ALA A 172 -0.20 -9.79 -8.58
N ALA A 173 -0.09 -8.72 -7.78
CA ALA A 173 -0.70 -7.42 -8.08
C ALA A 173 -0.07 -6.75 -9.32
N VAL A 174 1.25 -6.82 -9.48
CA VAL A 174 1.93 -6.32 -10.70
C VAL A 174 1.47 -7.09 -11.93
N ALA A 175 1.35 -8.43 -11.84
CA ALA A 175 0.84 -9.25 -12.93
C ALA A 175 -0.59 -8.85 -13.34
N TYR A 176 -1.46 -8.57 -12.36
CA TYR A 176 -2.81 -8.05 -12.62
C TYR A 176 -2.79 -6.74 -13.42
N PHE A 177 -1.98 -5.76 -13.01
CA PHE A 177 -1.91 -4.46 -13.72
C PHE A 177 -1.33 -4.60 -15.12
N ASN A 178 -0.34 -5.47 -15.30
CA ASN A 178 0.25 -5.74 -16.62
C ASN A 178 -0.77 -6.40 -17.57
N GLN A 179 -1.59 -7.33 -17.09
CA GLN A 179 -2.55 -8.06 -17.91
C GLN A 179 -3.84 -7.28 -18.16
N SER A 180 -4.40 -6.67 -17.12
CA SER A 180 -5.75 -6.08 -17.15
C SER A 180 -5.73 -4.62 -17.61
N GLU A 181 -4.76 -3.84 -17.12
CA GLU A 181 -4.69 -2.39 -17.34
C GLU A 181 -3.59 -1.98 -18.33
N GLN A 182 -2.65 -2.89 -18.60
CA GLN A 182 -1.41 -2.64 -19.33
C GLN A 182 -0.56 -1.52 -18.72
N ILE A 183 -0.73 -1.15 -17.44
CA ILE A 183 -0.02 -0.04 -16.81
C ILE A 183 1.30 -0.56 -16.21
N PRO A 184 2.48 -0.06 -16.67
CA PRO A 184 3.74 -0.36 -16.01
C PRO A 184 3.65 -0.01 -14.53
N THR A 185 3.78 -1.03 -13.69
CA THR A 185 3.56 -0.95 -12.25
C THR A 185 4.66 -1.70 -11.53
N VAL A 186 5.17 -1.12 -10.45
CA VAL A 186 6.13 -1.74 -9.53
C VAL A 186 5.65 -1.50 -8.11
N ILE A 187 5.67 -2.56 -7.30
CA ILE A 187 5.14 -2.58 -5.94
C ILE A 187 6.15 -3.25 -5.01
N ARG A 188 6.33 -2.68 -3.82
CA ARG A 188 6.93 -3.35 -2.67
C ARG A 188 5.95 -3.30 -1.49
N LEU A 189 5.91 -4.39 -0.74
CA LEU A 189 5.12 -4.54 0.47
C LEU A 189 6.04 -5.14 1.52
N ALA A 190 5.89 -4.70 2.76
CA ALA A 190 6.59 -5.24 3.90
C ALA A 190 5.64 -5.30 5.10
N VAL A 191 5.71 -6.39 5.86
CA VAL A 191 4.96 -6.56 7.11
C VAL A 191 5.86 -7.24 8.13
N GLY A 192 5.92 -6.67 9.33
CA GLY A 192 6.74 -7.19 10.41
C GLY A 192 6.30 -6.69 11.76
N ARG A 193 6.91 -7.27 12.80
CA ARG A 193 6.78 -6.76 14.16
C ARG A 193 7.90 -5.78 14.43
N VAL A 194 7.57 -4.67 15.05
CA VAL A 194 8.54 -3.68 15.51
C VAL A 194 8.45 -3.58 17.02
N SER A 195 9.61 -3.66 17.67
CA SER A 195 9.75 -3.55 19.12
C SER A 195 10.30 -2.17 19.46
N ALA A 196 9.68 -1.49 20.43
CA ALA A 196 10.24 -0.30 21.05
C ALA A 196 10.68 -0.62 22.49
N PRO A 197 11.76 -0.01 23.00
CA PRO A 197 12.22 -0.28 24.37
C PRO A 197 11.12 -0.03 25.40
N GLY A 198 10.72 -1.10 26.11
CA GLY A 198 9.68 -1.03 27.15
C GLY A 198 8.24 -1.15 26.65
N GLU A 199 8.02 -1.38 25.36
CA GLU A 199 6.71 -1.58 24.75
C GLU A 199 6.56 -2.99 24.16
N PRO A 200 5.34 -3.55 24.10
CA PRO A 200 5.11 -4.82 23.42
C PRO A 200 5.38 -4.70 21.92
N ASP A 201 5.80 -5.80 21.30
CA ASP A 201 5.91 -5.91 19.85
C ASP A 201 4.57 -5.59 19.20
N ARG A 202 4.57 -4.69 18.21
CA ARG A 202 3.38 -4.34 17.42
C ARG A 202 3.58 -4.68 15.97
N TRP A 203 2.50 -5.05 15.30
CA TRP A 203 2.53 -5.20 13.85
C TRP A 203 2.63 -3.84 13.16
N ARG A 204 3.45 -3.81 12.11
CA ARG A 204 3.53 -2.70 11.16
C ARG A 204 3.51 -3.26 9.76
N ALA A 205 2.93 -2.47 8.86
CA ALA A 205 2.91 -2.76 7.45
C ALA A 205 3.26 -1.49 6.68
N GLY A 206 4.08 -1.65 5.65
CA GLY A 206 4.49 -0.58 4.76
C GLY A 206 4.39 -1.04 3.32
N GLY A 207 4.26 -0.07 2.41
CA GLY A 207 4.28 -0.36 1.00
C GLY A 207 4.66 0.87 0.19
N ILE A 208 5.20 0.62 -0.99
CA ILE A 208 5.45 1.65 -1.99
C ILE A 208 5.06 1.10 -3.36
N MET A 209 4.31 1.91 -4.10
CA MET A 209 3.85 1.60 -5.45
C MET A 209 4.17 2.78 -6.36
N ALA A 210 4.62 2.49 -7.58
CA ALA A 210 4.74 3.46 -8.66
C ALA A 210 4.12 2.91 -9.95
N GLN A 211 3.44 3.79 -10.67
CA GLN A 211 2.77 3.51 -11.92
C GLN A 211 3.10 4.59 -12.94
N PHE A 212 3.37 4.17 -14.17
CA PHE A 212 3.57 5.11 -15.27
C PHE A 212 2.22 5.63 -15.79
N VAL A 213 2.04 6.94 -15.75
CA VAL A 213 0.85 7.63 -16.24
C VAL A 213 1.31 8.68 -17.26
N PRO A 214 1.08 8.49 -18.56
CA PRO A 214 1.31 9.51 -19.56
C PRO A 214 0.49 10.76 -19.22
N GLY A 215 1.05 11.93 -19.52
CA GLY A 215 0.45 13.22 -19.17
C GLY A 215 -1.03 13.37 -19.55
N GLU A 216 -1.72 14.22 -18.80
CA GLU A 216 -3.15 14.51 -18.97
C GLU A 216 -3.41 15.13 -20.35
N GLY A 217 -3.97 14.34 -21.29
CA GLY A 217 -4.39 14.84 -22.61
C GLY A 217 -4.42 13.84 -23.75
N GLY A 218 -3.87 12.63 -23.60
CA GLY A 218 -3.93 11.60 -24.64
C GLY A 218 -5.09 10.64 -24.43
N THR A 219 -6.11 10.67 -25.29
CA THR A 219 -7.01 9.52 -25.48
C THR A 219 -6.14 8.33 -25.85
N ARG A 220 -6.08 7.30 -25.00
CA ARG A 220 -5.33 6.08 -25.28
C ARG A 220 -6.16 5.19 -26.19
N GLU A 221 -5.60 4.83 -27.35
CA GLU A 221 -6.05 3.65 -28.08
C GLU A 221 -5.41 2.40 -27.47
N ARG A 222 -6.17 1.30 -27.38
CA ARG A 222 -5.70 0.03 -26.85
C ARG A 222 -4.55 -0.49 -27.72
N GLY A 223 -3.34 -0.60 -27.17
CA GLY A 223 -2.16 -1.12 -27.87
C GLY A 223 -1.07 -0.09 -28.18
N GLU A 224 -1.23 1.18 -27.83
CA GLU A 224 -0.13 2.16 -27.90
C GLU A 224 0.96 1.88 -26.86
N GLU A 225 2.23 2.07 -27.24
CA GLU A 225 3.35 1.99 -26.30
C GLU A 225 3.26 3.11 -25.25
N ILE A 226 3.38 2.73 -23.98
CA ILE A 226 3.17 3.64 -22.85
C ILE A 226 4.37 4.54 -22.60
N LEU A 227 5.58 4.02 -22.80
CA LEU A 227 6.83 4.75 -22.69
C LEU A 227 7.19 5.28 -24.08
N LYS A 228 6.76 6.51 -24.39
CA LYS A 228 6.81 7.06 -25.76
C LYS A 228 8.14 7.70 -26.12
N SER A 229 8.93 8.12 -25.13
CA SER A 229 10.23 8.75 -25.30
C SER A 229 11.33 8.05 -24.51
N ASP A 230 12.59 8.28 -24.90
CA ASP A 230 13.74 7.80 -24.11
C ASP A 230 13.74 8.42 -22.71
N ASP A 231 13.32 9.69 -22.58
CA ASP A 231 13.16 10.36 -21.29
C ASP A 231 12.13 9.64 -20.39
N ASP A 232 10.99 9.20 -20.95
CA ASP A 232 9.99 8.43 -20.21
C ASP A 232 10.55 7.09 -19.72
N ARG A 233 11.31 6.40 -20.59
CA ARG A 233 11.95 5.12 -20.26
C ARG A 233 12.99 5.30 -19.16
N ASP A 234 13.78 6.36 -19.21
CA ASP A 234 14.80 6.70 -18.22
C ASP A 234 14.18 7.06 -16.86
N VAL A 235 13.13 7.89 -16.85
CA VAL A 235 12.38 8.23 -15.63
C VAL A 235 11.79 6.97 -15.02
N TRP A 236 11.14 6.13 -15.84
CA TRP A 236 10.56 4.87 -15.37
C TRP A 236 11.63 3.92 -14.82
N ALA A 237 12.74 3.73 -15.51
CA ALA A 237 13.82 2.85 -15.09
C ALA A 237 14.39 3.27 -13.73
N ARG A 238 14.59 4.57 -13.51
CA ARG A 238 15.06 5.11 -12.22
C ARG A 238 14.05 4.87 -11.10
N VAL A 239 12.77 5.15 -11.33
CA VAL A 239 11.72 4.92 -10.32
C VAL A 239 11.57 3.43 -10.02
N ALA A 240 11.57 2.57 -11.04
CA ALA A 240 11.50 1.12 -10.84
C ALA A 240 12.71 0.57 -10.08
N ALA A 241 13.92 1.07 -10.34
CA ALA A 241 15.11 0.72 -9.57
C ALA A 241 15.04 1.21 -8.12
N PHE A 242 14.54 2.43 -7.88
CA PHE A 242 14.34 2.97 -6.54
C PHE A 242 13.35 2.11 -5.73
N VAL A 243 12.15 1.89 -6.26
CA VAL A 243 11.13 1.07 -5.59
C VAL A 243 11.64 -0.37 -5.41
N GLY A 244 12.24 -0.94 -6.46
CA GLY A 244 12.80 -2.29 -6.42
C GLY A 244 13.94 -2.49 -5.41
N SER A 245 14.68 -1.44 -5.05
CA SER A 245 15.78 -1.51 -4.08
C SER A 245 15.43 -0.97 -2.69
N THR A 246 14.17 -0.58 -2.47
CA THR A 246 13.63 -0.23 -1.16
C THR A 246 13.55 -1.50 -0.31
N LYS A 247 14.07 -1.43 0.92
CA LYS A 247 14.14 -2.56 1.84
C LYS A 247 12.96 -2.58 2.80
N ASP A 248 12.67 -3.77 3.35
CA ASP A 248 11.59 -3.99 4.29
C ASP A 248 11.80 -3.20 5.59
N ASP A 249 13.04 -3.10 6.10
CA ASP A 249 13.37 -2.31 7.28
C ASP A 249 13.09 -0.81 7.04
N GLU A 250 13.44 -0.29 5.86
CA GLU A 250 13.15 1.10 5.48
C GLU A 250 11.64 1.39 5.45
N LEU A 251 10.81 0.42 5.02
CA LEU A 251 9.34 0.56 4.97
C LEU A 251 8.67 0.45 6.34
N LEU A 252 9.27 -0.27 7.28
CA LEU A 252 8.70 -0.55 8.60
C LEU A 252 9.24 0.38 9.70
N ASP A 253 10.37 1.04 9.49
CA ASP A 253 11.05 1.84 10.49
C ASP A 253 10.25 3.11 10.89
N PRO A 254 9.79 3.23 12.16
CA PRO A 254 9.09 4.42 12.66
C PRO A 254 9.90 5.71 12.55
N ALA A 255 11.23 5.64 12.55
CA ALA A 255 12.10 6.81 12.54
C ALA A 255 12.27 7.41 11.14
N ILE A 256 11.89 6.68 10.08
CA ILE A 256 12.00 7.13 8.69
C ILE A 256 10.64 7.66 8.23
N SER A 257 10.51 8.97 8.02
CA SER A 257 9.29 9.51 7.41
C SER A 257 9.15 9.07 5.95
N ALA A 258 7.91 9.01 5.44
CA ALA A 258 7.68 8.69 4.02
C ALA A 258 8.38 9.67 3.07
N GLU A 259 8.44 10.96 3.43
CA GLU A 259 9.20 11.98 2.69
C GLU A 259 10.69 11.65 2.70
N THR A 260 11.25 11.29 3.87
CA THR A 260 12.67 10.91 3.98
C THR A 260 12.97 9.69 3.12
N LEU A 261 12.08 8.69 3.10
CA LEU A 261 12.21 7.52 2.23
C LEU A 261 12.30 7.93 0.75
N LEU A 262 11.45 8.87 0.31
CA LEU A 262 11.41 9.36 -1.06
C LEU A 262 12.62 10.27 -1.42
N TYR A 263 13.10 11.11 -0.49
CA TYR A 263 14.20 12.05 -0.73
C TYR A 263 15.60 11.43 -0.61
N ARG A 264 15.79 10.44 0.29
CA ARG A 264 17.13 9.93 0.64
C ARG A 264 17.87 9.23 -0.51
N ARG A 265 17.16 8.78 -1.56
CA ARG A 265 17.77 8.15 -2.75
C ARG A 265 17.42 8.83 -4.07
N GLY A 266 16.79 10.01 -4.03
CA GLY A 266 16.46 10.81 -5.22
C GLY A 266 17.63 11.66 -5.76
N HIS A 267 18.81 11.57 -5.12
CA HIS A 267 20.05 12.26 -5.47
C HIS A 267 21.21 11.29 -5.61
#